data_AF-F0BJY0-F1
#
_entry.id   AF-F0BJY0-F1
#
_cell.length_a   1.000
_cell.length_b   1.000
_cell.length_c   1.000
_cell.angle_alpha   90.00
_cell.angle_beta   90.00
_cell.angle_gamma   90.00
#
_symmetry.space_group_name_H-M   'P 1'
#
loop_
_entity.id
_entity.type
_entity.pdbx_description
1 polymer ?
#
loop_
_entity_poly.entity_id
_entity_poly.type
_entity_poly.pdbx_seq_one_letter_code
_entity_poly.pdbx_strand_id
1 'polypeptide(L)'
;MSYAVTRFVSLQKKLLGAVTIGLLIVLLCALAGLATAWISVSGKVPQEVAQASAAEAVSRDFRMQVQEWKNVLIRGRDPAQLEKHLDAFRLQGKKVQSGTEKLAQAMPDARARALAQDLPSRI
;
A
#
# COMPACT_ATOMS: atom_id res chain seq x y z
N MET A 1 -28.82 -8.36 -66.24
CA MET A 1 -28.42 -8.88 -64.91
C MET A 1 -27.32 -8.00 -64.33
N SER A 2 -27.62 -6.93 -63.59
CA SER A 2 -26.56 -6.15 -62.90
C SER A 2 -27.03 -5.34 -61.67
N TYR A 3 -28.19 -5.68 -61.09
CA TYR A 3 -28.74 -4.96 -59.92
C TYR A 3 -28.47 -5.67 -58.57
N ALA A 4 -28.00 -6.92 -58.60
CA ALA A 4 -27.83 -7.73 -57.39
C ALA A 4 -26.53 -7.43 -56.64
N VAL A 5 -25.45 -7.11 -57.34
CA VAL A 5 -24.08 -7.00 -56.76
C VAL A 5 -23.90 -5.73 -55.91
N THR A 6 -24.51 -4.61 -56.30
CA THR A 6 -24.34 -3.30 -55.61
C THR A 6 -25.01 -3.26 -54.24
N ARG A 7 -26.12 -4.01 -54.03
CA ARG A 7 -26.81 -4.07 -52.72
C ARG A 7 -25.96 -4.75 -51.65
N PHE A 8 -25.27 -5.86 -51.99
CA PHE A 8 -24.46 -6.63 -51.05
C PHE A 8 -23.29 -5.83 -50.48
N VAL A 9 -22.58 -5.06 -51.31
CA VAL A 9 -21.46 -4.22 -50.86
C VAL A 9 -21.91 -3.09 -49.93
N SER A 10 -23.11 -2.51 -50.13
CA SER A 10 -23.62 -1.46 -49.24
C SER A 10 -24.15 -2.01 -47.90
N LEU A 11 -24.72 -3.22 -47.90
CA LEU A 11 -25.14 -3.94 -46.70
C LEU A 11 -23.94 -4.36 -45.86
N GLN A 12 -22.88 -4.89 -46.48
CA GLN A 12 -21.64 -5.25 -45.79
C GLN A 12 -20.97 -4.02 -45.15
N LYS A 13 -20.91 -2.87 -45.84
CA LYS A 13 -20.36 -1.63 -45.27
C LYS A 13 -21.19 -1.09 -44.10
N LYS A 14 -22.52 -1.22 -44.15
CA LYS A 14 -23.41 -0.83 -43.04
C LYS A 14 -23.28 -1.76 -41.83
N LEU A 15 -23.19 -3.06 -42.07
CA LEU A 15 -22.97 -4.05 -41.01
C LEU A 15 -21.59 -3.88 -40.38
N LEU A 16 -20.54 -3.71 -41.19
CA LEU A 16 -19.18 -3.49 -40.71
C LEU A 16 -19.08 -2.19 -39.91
N GLY A 17 -19.75 -1.12 -40.35
CA GLY A 17 -19.85 0.14 -39.59
C GLY A 17 -20.59 -0.01 -38.26
N ALA A 18 -21.69 -0.78 -38.22
CA ALA A 18 -22.42 -1.03 -36.97
C ALA A 18 -21.59 -1.87 -35.99
N VAL A 19 -20.87 -2.88 -36.48
CA VAL A 19 -19.99 -3.73 -35.66
C VAL A 19 -18.80 -2.94 -35.12
N THR A 20 -18.16 -2.09 -35.92
CA THR A 20 -17.04 -1.26 -35.44
C THR A 20 -17.50 -0.24 -34.41
N ILE A 21 -18.66 0.40 -34.59
CA ILE A 21 -19.24 1.30 -33.58
C ILE A 21 -19.55 0.53 -32.29
N GLY A 22 -20.15 -0.67 -32.39
CA GLY A 22 -20.40 -1.51 -31.21
C GLY A 22 -19.12 -1.89 -30.47
N LEU A 23 -18.07 -2.28 -31.20
CA LEU A 23 -16.75 -2.58 -30.64
C LEU A 23 -16.12 -1.36 -29.97
N LEU A 24 -16.25 -0.18 -30.56
CA LEU A 24 -15.76 1.07 -29.97
C LEU A 24 -16.51 1.40 -28.67
N ILE A 25 -17.83 1.22 -28.63
CA ILE A 25 -18.61 1.44 -27.42
C ILE A 25 -18.18 0.46 -26.32
N VAL A 26 -18.04 -0.82 -26.63
CA VAL A 26 -17.56 -1.83 -25.67
C VAL A 26 -16.16 -1.50 -25.17
N LEU A 27 -15.25 -1.07 -26.06
CA LEU A 27 -13.89 -0.66 -25.69
C LEU A 27 -13.91 0.56 -24.76
N LEU A 28 -14.72 1.57 -25.07
CA LEU A 28 -14.87 2.76 -24.23
C LEU A 28 -15.45 2.41 -22.86
N CYS A 29 -16.46 1.55 -22.79
CA CYS A 29 -17.01 1.06 -21.54
C CYS A 29 -15.97 0.28 -20.71
N ALA A 30 -15.16 -0.57 -21.36
CA ALA A 30 -14.10 -1.31 -20.70
C ALA A 30 -13.01 -0.38 -20.13
N LEU A 31 -12.59 0.62 -20.91
CA LEU A 31 -11.61 1.62 -20.47
C LEU A 31 -12.16 2.49 -19.34
N ALA A 32 -13.41 2.94 -19.43
CA ALA A 32 -14.06 3.70 -18.38
C ALA A 32 -14.22 2.87 -17.10
N GLY A 33 -14.57 1.59 -17.22
CA GLY A 33 -14.65 0.66 -16.09
C GLY A 33 -13.28 0.45 -15.43
N LEU A 34 -12.23 0.26 -16.23
CA LEU A 34 -10.87 0.09 -15.74
C LEU A 34 -10.34 1.36 -15.04
N ALA A 35 -10.57 2.54 -15.62
CA ALA A 35 -10.22 3.81 -15.01
C ALA A 35 -10.95 4.02 -13.67
N THR A 36 -12.26 3.72 -13.62
CA THR A 36 -13.06 3.82 -12.39
C THR A 36 -12.57 2.83 -11.32
N ALA A 37 -12.26 1.60 -11.71
CA ALA A 37 -11.70 0.59 -10.81
C ALA A 37 -10.34 1.02 -10.27
N TRP A 38 -9.46 1.56 -11.12
CA TRP A 38 -8.13 2.05 -10.73
C TRP A 38 -8.22 3.19 -9.72
N ILE A 39 -9.12 4.17 -9.93
CA ILE A 39 -9.36 5.29 -9.01
C ILE A 39 -9.95 4.77 -7.70
N SER A 40 -10.89 3.83 -7.74
CA SER A 40 -11.51 3.26 -6.53
C SER A 40 -10.54 2.43 -5.70
N VAL A 41 -9.62 1.69 -6.31
CA VAL A 41 -8.58 0.91 -5.60
C VAL A 41 -7.52 1.85 -5.01
N SER A 42 -7.08 2.85 -5.78
CA SER A 42 -6.09 3.82 -5.32
C SER A 42 -6.60 4.70 -4.17
N GLY A 43 -7.91 4.96 -4.13
CA GLY A 43 -8.54 5.79 -3.09
C GLY A 43 -9.04 5.03 -1.85
N LYS A 44 -9.08 3.69 -1.86
CA LYS A 44 -9.73 2.88 -0.80
C LYS A 44 -8.84 1.75 -0.31
N VAL A 45 -7.66 2.07 0.24
CA VAL A 45 -7.06 1.16 1.21
C VAL A 45 -7.98 1.19 2.44
N PRO A 46 -8.62 0.07 2.84
CA PRO A 46 -9.43 0.06 4.05
C PRO A 46 -8.59 0.56 5.21
N GLN A 47 -9.13 1.46 6.03
CA GLN A 47 -8.41 2.06 7.16
C GLN A 47 -7.80 0.99 8.07
N GLU A 48 -8.46 -0.15 8.20
CA GLU A 48 -8.00 -1.34 8.93
C GLU A 48 -6.70 -1.93 8.34
N VAL A 49 -6.58 -2.01 7.00
CA VAL A 49 -5.37 -2.51 6.32
C VAL A 49 -4.22 -1.51 6.49
N ALA A 50 -4.50 -0.21 6.42
CA ALA A 50 -3.51 0.83 6.67
C ALA A 50 -3.01 0.80 8.13
N GLN A 51 -3.90 0.60 9.09
CA GLN A 51 -3.56 0.45 10.51
C GLN A 51 -2.78 -0.84 10.78
N ALA A 52 -3.17 -1.97 10.20
CA ALA A 52 -2.45 -3.24 10.32
C ALA A 52 -1.02 -3.14 9.77
N SER A 53 -0.86 -2.55 8.57
CA SER A 53 0.45 -2.30 7.97
C SER A 53 1.33 -1.39 8.83
N ALA A 54 0.75 -0.34 9.41
CA ALA A 54 1.46 0.55 10.33
C ALA A 54 1.88 -0.16 11.62
N ALA A 55 1.01 -0.99 12.21
CA ALA A 55 1.33 -1.79 13.39
C ALA A 55 2.44 -2.82 13.11
N GLU A 56 2.41 -3.48 11.95
CA GLU A 56 3.47 -4.36 11.49
C GLU A 56 4.80 -3.61 11.33
N ALA A 57 4.79 -2.39 10.80
CA ALA A 57 5.99 -1.56 10.68
C ALA A 57 6.61 -1.26 12.04
N VAL A 58 5.82 -0.80 13.01
CA VAL A 58 6.27 -0.58 14.40
C VAL A 58 6.85 -1.86 15.00
N SER A 59 6.16 -2.99 14.79
CA SER A 59 6.60 -4.29 15.31
C SER A 59 7.93 -4.77 14.69
N ARG A 60 8.17 -4.50 13.40
CA ARG A 60 9.45 -4.78 12.75
C ARG A 60 10.57 -3.89 13.29
N ASP A 61 10.32 -2.60 13.43
CA ASP A 61 11.30 -1.63 13.94
C ASP A 61 11.69 -1.94 15.38
N PHE A 62 10.74 -2.37 16.21
CA PHE A 62 11.00 -2.81 17.58
C PHE A 62 11.89 -4.07 17.61
N ARG A 63 11.63 -5.06 16.76
CA ARG A 63 12.51 -6.25 16.65
C ARG A 63 13.93 -5.86 16.24
N MET A 64 14.08 -4.88 15.34
CA MET A 64 15.40 -4.36 14.97
C MET A 64 16.07 -3.65 16.15
N GLN A 65 15.36 -2.83 16.91
CA GLN A 65 15.88 -2.19 18.12
C GLN A 65 16.40 -3.23 19.13
N VAL A 66 15.62 -4.27 19.43
CA VAL A 66 16.03 -5.37 20.33
C VAL A 66 17.25 -6.10 19.79
N GLN A 67 17.35 -6.28 18.47
CA GLN A 67 18.51 -6.89 17.83
C GLN A 67 19.77 -6.03 17.99
N GLU A 68 19.66 -4.70 17.86
CA GLU A 68 20.78 -3.79 18.09
C GLU A 68 21.20 -3.77 19.56
N TRP A 69 20.26 -3.82 20.49
CA TRP A 69 20.59 -3.99 21.91
C TRP A 69 21.37 -5.30 22.14
N LYS A 70 20.92 -6.42 21.56
CA LYS A 70 21.67 -7.67 21.64
C LYS A 70 23.09 -7.51 21.05
N ASN A 71 23.24 -6.77 19.95
CA ASN A 71 24.55 -6.50 19.37
C ASN A 71 25.44 -5.67 20.31
N VAL A 72 24.88 -4.66 21.00
CA VAL A 72 25.57 -3.89 22.06
C VAL A 72 26.08 -4.82 23.16
N LEU A 73 25.25 -5.76 23.63
CA LEU A 73 25.64 -6.68 24.70
C LEU A 73 26.74 -7.67 24.27
N ILE A 74 26.63 -8.22 23.07
CA ILE A 74 27.56 -9.26 22.57
C ILE A 74 28.87 -8.66 22.07
N ARG A 75 28.83 -7.50 21.39
CA ARG A 75 29.99 -6.87 20.74
C ARG A 75 30.54 -5.66 21.47
N GLY A 76 29.92 -5.24 22.58
CA GLY A 76 30.30 -4.03 23.32
C GLY A 76 31.67 -4.06 23.99
N ARG A 77 32.43 -5.16 23.87
CA ARG A 77 33.83 -5.24 24.30
C ARG A 77 34.75 -4.42 23.40
N ASP A 78 34.38 -4.23 22.13
CA ASP A 78 35.04 -3.33 21.19
C ASP A 78 34.34 -1.96 21.25
N PRO A 79 35.06 -0.88 21.65
CA PRO A 79 34.48 0.47 21.72
C PRO A 79 33.85 0.96 20.42
N ALA A 80 34.43 0.62 19.26
CA ALA A 80 33.90 1.03 17.96
C ALA A 80 32.58 0.31 17.62
N GLN A 81 32.46 -0.97 17.99
CA GLN A 81 31.21 -1.73 17.83
C GLN A 81 30.15 -1.30 18.83
N LEU A 82 30.55 -0.96 20.06
CA LEU A 82 29.67 -0.44 21.10
C LEU A 82 28.98 0.85 20.61
N GLU A 83 29.77 1.82 20.15
CA GLU A 83 29.25 3.10 19.64
C GLU A 83 28.31 2.88 18.45
N LYS A 84 28.75 2.11 17.45
CA LYS A 84 27.95 1.79 16.26
C LYS A 84 26.58 1.20 16.61
N HIS A 85 26.55 0.18 17.47
CA HIS A 85 25.31 -0.50 17.81
C HIS A 85 24.43 0.29 18.78
N LEU A 86 25.02 1.14 19.64
CA LEU A 86 24.26 2.08 20.47
C LEU A 86 23.56 3.15 19.62
N ASP A 87 24.23 3.67 18.60
CA ASP A 87 23.62 4.65 17.69
C ASP A 87 22.52 4.02 16.85
N ALA A 88 22.74 2.80 16.36
CA ALA A 88 21.70 2.04 15.67
C ALA A 88 20.50 1.76 16.59
N PHE A 89 20.74 1.37 17.85
CA PHE A 89 19.69 1.18 18.86
C PHE A 89 18.85 2.45 19.07
N ARG A 90 19.51 3.60 19.28
CA ARG A 90 18.82 4.90 19.45
C ARG A 90 18.02 5.29 18.21
N LEU A 91 18.58 5.06 17.02
CA LEU A 91 17.90 5.36 15.76
C LEU A 91 16.63 4.50 15.59
N GLN A 92 16.70 3.20 15.90
CA GLN A 92 15.51 2.34 15.84
C GLN A 92 14.50 2.72 16.91
N GLY A 93 14.93 3.10 18.12
CA GLY A 93 14.04 3.62 19.17
C GLY A 93 13.23 4.85 18.72
N LYS A 94 13.86 5.81 18.02
CA LYS A 94 13.16 6.96 17.43
C LYS A 94 12.11 6.55 16.40
N LYS A 95 12.39 5.53 15.58
CA LYS A 95 11.44 5.01 14.59
C LYS A 95 10.25 4.32 15.24
N VAL A 96 10.51 3.49 16.26
CA VAL A 96 9.45 2.85 17.06
C VAL A 96 8.57 3.92 17.70
N GLN A 97 9.16 4.92 18.36
CA GLN A 97 8.41 6.02 18.98
C GLN A 97 7.53 6.76 17.96
N SER A 98 8.13 7.25 16.87
CA SER A 98 7.38 7.98 15.83
C SER A 98 6.29 7.15 15.17
N GLY A 99 6.57 5.87 14.88
CA GLY A 99 5.59 4.96 14.30
C GLY A 99 4.43 4.69 15.25
N THR A 100 4.71 4.54 16.54
CA THR A 100 3.68 4.28 17.54
C THR A 100 2.81 5.52 17.82
N GLU A 101 3.39 6.72 17.85
CA GLU A 101 2.65 7.98 17.94
C GLU A 101 1.68 8.16 16.76
N LYS A 102 2.15 7.88 15.54
CA LYS A 102 1.31 7.92 14.33
C LYS A 102 0.17 6.88 14.39
N LEU A 103 0.47 5.67 14.86
CA LEU A 103 -0.53 4.63 15.04
C LEU A 103 -1.59 5.04 16.07
N ALA A 104 -1.19 5.62 17.20
CA ALA A 104 -2.09 6.12 18.23
C ALA A 104 -3.02 7.23 17.71
N GLN A 105 -2.52 8.12 16.85
CA GLN A 105 -3.35 9.17 16.23
C GLN A 105 -4.33 8.62 15.20
N ALA A 106 -3.98 7.53 14.51
CA ALA A 106 -4.80 6.92 13.47
C ALA A 106 -5.86 5.93 13.98
N MET A 107 -5.82 5.55 15.27
CA MET A 107 -6.70 4.54 15.86
C MET A 107 -7.96 5.14 16.49
N PRO A 108 -9.18 4.72 16.08
CA PRO A 108 -10.42 5.12 16.72
C PRO A 108 -10.69 4.39 18.04
N ASP A 109 -10.17 3.17 18.21
CA ASP A 109 -10.34 2.37 19.43
C ASP A 109 -9.48 2.92 20.59
N ALA A 110 -10.12 3.22 21.72
CA ALA A 110 -9.47 3.76 22.91
C ALA A 110 -8.47 2.77 23.55
N ARG A 111 -8.72 1.46 23.45
CA ARG A 111 -7.85 0.42 24.01
C ARG A 111 -6.59 0.24 23.19
N ALA A 112 -6.72 0.26 21.87
CA ALA A 112 -5.58 0.17 20.96
C ALA A 112 -4.68 1.43 21.05
N ARG A 113 -5.29 2.61 21.21
CA ARG A 113 -4.57 3.85 21.52
C ARG A 113 -3.80 3.79 22.83
N ALA A 114 -4.41 3.27 23.90
CA ALA A 114 -3.75 3.13 25.19
C ALA A 114 -2.52 2.20 25.11
N LEU A 115 -2.61 1.08 24.39
CA LEU A 115 -1.49 0.16 24.18
C LEU A 115 -0.36 0.80 23.35
N ALA A 116 -0.71 1.56 22.29
CA ALA A 116 0.26 2.29 21.50
C ALA A 116 0.97 3.36 22.36
N GLN A 117 0.25 4.09 23.22
CA GLN A 117 0.88 5.09 24.10
C GLN A 117 1.71 4.48 25.24
N ASP A 118 1.40 3.26 25.69
CA ASP A 118 2.14 2.53 26.74
C ASP A 118 3.48 1.98 26.22
N LEU A 119 3.56 1.56 24.95
CA LEU A 119 4.78 0.94 24.40
C LEU A 119 6.05 1.81 24.52
N PRO A 120 6.04 3.12 24.20
CA PRO A 120 7.19 4.01 24.42
C PRO A 120 7.61 4.13 25.89
N SER A 121 6.72 3.88 26.85
CA SER A 121 7.04 3.99 28.29
C SER A 121 7.69 2.73 28.87
N ARG A 122 7.67 1.61 28.13
CA ARG A 122 8.18 0.31 28.58
C ARG A 122 9.52 -0.09 27.97
N ILE A 123 10.07 0.72 27.07
CA ILE A 123 11.36 0.51 26.39
C ILE A 123 12.36 1.53 26.93
#